data_AF-A0A1C1CAT2-F1
#
_entry.id   AF-A0A1C1CAT2-F1
#
_cell.length_a   1.000
_cell.length_b   1.000
_cell.length_c   1.000
_cell.angle_alpha   90.00
_cell.angle_beta   90.00
_cell.angle_gamma   90.00
#
_symmetry.space_group_name_H-M   'P 1'
#
loop_
_entity.id
_entity.type
_entity.pdbx_description
1 polymer ?
#
loop_
_entity_poly.entity_id
_entity_poly.type
_entity_poly.pdbx_seq_one_letter_code
_entity_poly.pdbx_strand_id
1 'polypeptide(L)'
;MRHLRLSRAKWDGQHTVRLGTPQELLNAMKLLLAAGSTVADSWDDRNEFVELLTALLTVDDVFMADLTLDAFAHRRRYLQYLAQIHLPRHFWHRSGVRPDRVLDEQAFEVFLALSQAGVEIPRACTIPRVQRTIWHGGLEPISVALAQKLFDAGFRDVGGHDHLGQTPLTFHHTSRYFWCGKSALEHAQWLCDHGANLLCDFPPCSGTQVGGGCINRAEHQKPPRLKTIHSFACGLAAGYFLMPHTQPSDLLATILSSSVTDGCACACSEQGCVPGVLFLGHYSKLKRCYNWAWLSFRWEPYRLQLRSSFKTLFMALIRLWTFEALESTHTCCRHGCTEYQTPRDKICPFSTPTDAEIQEIQHEERELISLHEELVVEFIDPWLVCNKSPWYFLSKVWQPRLQEISRKRAQLSKEEIAGFESVGVKVEIDHTDILQGVQSDDADILQGVQFGDEAESGDEAESDDEAQSDDEGQADDDDQLDDDQEGQQDGNYNSQTIEGIDDIEVAEILTEAARVNGLEDYDVWFKMIGRPDPRLASEHD
;
A
#
# COMPACT_ATOMS: atom_id res chain seq x y z
N MET A 1 -17.44 13.33 -20.72
CA MET A 1 -18.81 13.02 -20.25
C MET A 1 -18.75 11.76 -19.40
N ARG A 2 -19.30 11.78 -18.18
CA ARG A 2 -19.40 10.58 -17.36
C ARG A 2 -20.73 9.88 -17.67
N HIS A 3 -20.67 8.58 -17.92
CA HIS A 3 -21.83 7.76 -18.24
C HIS A 3 -22.24 6.98 -17.01
N LEU A 4 -23.49 7.11 -16.59
CA LEU A 4 -24.03 6.29 -15.53
C LEU A 4 -24.70 5.06 -16.16
N ARG A 5 -24.13 3.87 -15.93
CA ARG A 5 -24.67 2.59 -16.42
C ARG A 5 -25.69 2.06 -15.43
N LEU A 6 -26.96 2.07 -15.83
CA LEU A 6 -28.03 1.42 -15.09
C LEU A 6 -28.29 0.04 -15.68
N SER A 7 -28.12 -1.02 -14.88
CA SER A 7 -28.61 -2.35 -15.24
C SER A 7 -29.83 -2.69 -14.39
N ARG A 8 -30.96 -3.02 -15.04
CA ARG A 8 -32.16 -3.52 -14.37
C ARG A 8 -32.36 -4.95 -14.85
N ALA A 9 -32.40 -5.93 -13.94
CA ALA A 9 -32.49 -7.36 -14.32
C ALA A 9 -33.75 -7.74 -15.13
N LYS A 10 -34.74 -6.84 -15.22
CA LYS A 10 -35.99 -7.05 -15.96
C LYS A 10 -35.94 -6.50 -17.39
N TRP A 11 -34.86 -5.83 -17.77
CA TRP A 11 -34.67 -5.15 -19.04
C TRP A 11 -33.35 -5.67 -19.61
N ASP A 12 -33.38 -6.44 -20.70
CA ASP A 12 -32.18 -6.99 -21.36
C ASP A 12 -31.36 -5.90 -22.10
N GLY A 13 -31.23 -4.71 -21.50
CA GLY A 13 -30.53 -3.56 -22.05
C GLY A 13 -29.73 -2.83 -20.98
N GLN A 14 -28.46 -2.55 -21.28
CA GLN A 14 -27.69 -1.54 -20.55
C GLN A 14 -28.22 -0.17 -20.96
N HIS A 15 -28.88 0.54 -20.03
CA HIS A 15 -29.27 1.93 -20.27
C HIS A 15 -28.13 2.84 -19.83
N THR A 16 -27.63 3.63 -20.77
CA THR A 16 -26.63 4.65 -20.48
C THR A 16 -27.35 5.99 -20.39
N VAL A 17 -27.51 6.52 -19.18
CA VAL A 17 -28.06 7.86 -19.00
C VAL A 17 -26.91 8.85 -19.20
N ARG A 18 -27.03 9.71 -20.22
CA ARG A 18 -26.13 10.86 -20.37
C ARG A 18 -26.59 11.93 -19.39
N LEU A 19 -25.75 12.22 -18.39
CA LEU A 19 -25.97 13.29 -17.42
C LEU A 19 -25.07 14.44 -17.85
N GLY A 20 -25.69 15.55 -18.26
CA GLY A 20 -25.05 16.67 -18.96
C GLY A 20 -24.30 17.61 -18.03
N THR A 21 -24.69 17.67 -16.75
CA THR A 21 -23.98 18.46 -15.73
C THR A 21 -23.55 17.59 -14.54
N PRO A 22 -22.47 17.95 -13.83
CA PRO A 22 -22.11 17.31 -12.55
C PRO A 22 -23.28 17.30 -11.55
N GLN A 23 -24.12 18.33 -11.55
CA GLN A 23 -25.31 18.41 -10.69
C GLN A 23 -26.41 17.40 -11.06
N GLU A 24 -26.64 17.15 -12.35
CA GLU A 24 -27.57 16.11 -12.82
C GLU A 24 -27.05 14.73 -12.45
N LEU A 25 -25.74 14.48 -12.61
CA LEU A 25 -25.11 13.26 -12.15
C LEU A 25 -25.32 13.08 -10.65
N LEU A 26 -25.10 14.13 -9.88
CA LEU A 26 -25.31 14.14 -8.43
C LEU A 26 -26.76 13.82 -8.06
N ASN A 27 -27.73 14.48 -8.70
CA ASN A 27 -29.15 14.26 -8.43
C ASN A 27 -29.58 12.85 -8.82
N ALA A 28 -29.12 12.32 -9.95
CA ALA A 28 -29.35 10.93 -10.33
C ALA A 28 -28.72 9.98 -9.30
N MET A 29 -27.52 10.26 -8.81
CA MET A 29 -26.90 9.47 -7.76
C MET A 29 -27.67 9.52 -6.44
N LYS A 30 -28.18 10.70 -6.03
CA LYS A 30 -29.11 10.82 -4.88
C LYS A 30 -30.32 9.92 -5.05
N LEU A 31 -30.97 9.99 -6.22
CA LEU A 31 -32.14 9.17 -6.54
C LEU A 31 -31.79 7.69 -6.54
N LEU A 32 -30.63 7.31 -7.06
CA LEU A 32 -30.22 5.91 -7.13
C LEU A 32 -29.85 5.36 -5.77
N LEU A 33 -29.11 6.12 -4.96
CA LEU A 33 -28.81 5.74 -3.58
C LEU A 33 -30.09 5.65 -2.75
N ALA A 34 -31.03 6.58 -2.93
CA ALA A 34 -32.36 6.53 -2.33
C ALA A 34 -33.19 5.32 -2.83
N ALA A 35 -33.03 4.95 -4.10
CA ALA A 35 -33.65 3.79 -4.71
C ALA A 35 -32.99 2.45 -4.31
N GLY A 36 -32.01 2.45 -3.39
CA GLY A 36 -31.31 1.24 -2.94
C GLY A 36 -30.29 0.70 -3.95
N SER A 37 -29.74 1.55 -4.83
CA SER A 37 -28.72 1.15 -5.79
C SER A 37 -27.47 0.58 -5.11
N THR A 38 -26.93 -0.50 -5.68
CA THR A 38 -25.80 -1.29 -5.18
C THR A 38 -24.45 -0.66 -5.51
N VAL A 39 -24.26 0.65 -5.32
CA VAL A 39 -23.05 1.43 -5.73
C VAL A 39 -21.72 0.91 -5.10
N ALA A 40 -21.70 -0.26 -4.44
CA ALA A 40 -20.53 -0.79 -3.72
C ALA A 40 -20.38 -2.33 -3.71
N ASP A 41 -21.17 -3.09 -4.48
CA ASP A 41 -21.31 -4.54 -4.23
C ASP A 41 -20.70 -5.48 -5.30
N SER A 42 -20.17 -4.97 -6.42
CA SER A 42 -19.22 -5.73 -7.27
C SER A 42 -17.75 -5.46 -6.88
N TRP A 43 -16.82 -6.28 -7.39
CA TRP A 43 -15.38 -6.11 -7.13
C TRP A 43 -14.89 -4.76 -7.68
N ASP A 44 -15.35 -4.39 -8.88
CA ASP A 44 -15.09 -3.08 -9.48
C ASP A 44 -15.82 -1.99 -8.68
N ASP A 45 -17.08 -2.24 -8.31
CA ASP A 45 -17.94 -1.24 -7.63
C ASP A 45 -17.38 -0.80 -6.28
N ARG A 46 -16.60 -1.64 -5.57
CA ARG A 46 -16.09 -1.26 -4.24
C ARG A 46 -14.91 -0.30 -4.31
N ASN A 47 -14.04 -0.47 -5.30
CA ASN A 47 -13.02 0.53 -5.59
C ASN A 47 -13.70 1.80 -6.10
N GLU A 48 -14.69 1.66 -6.98
CA GLU A 48 -15.52 2.77 -7.45
C GLU A 48 -16.24 3.48 -6.30
N PHE A 49 -16.65 2.77 -5.23
CA PHE A 49 -17.30 3.36 -4.06
C PHE A 49 -16.33 4.23 -3.27
N VAL A 50 -15.13 3.73 -2.98
CA VAL A 50 -14.11 4.52 -2.27
C VAL A 50 -13.64 5.68 -3.15
N GLU A 51 -13.42 5.45 -4.43
CA GLU A 51 -13.07 6.49 -5.41
C GLU A 51 -14.18 7.54 -5.53
N LEU A 52 -15.45 7.13 -5.49
CA LEU A 52 -16.59 8.03 -5.48
C LEU A 52 -16.60 8.88 -4.21
N LEU A 53 -16.46 8.27 -3.03
CA LEU A 53 -16.42 9.01 -1.76
C LEU A 53 -15.24 9.98 -1.74
N THR A 54 -14.06 9.54 -2.20
CA THR A 54 -12.89 10.40 -2.35
C THR A 54 -13.19 11.55 -3.31
N ALA A 55 -13.74 11.28 -4.50
CA ALA A 55 -14.07 12.29 -5.48
C ALA A 55 -15.09 13.31 -4.97
N LEU A 56 -16.13 12.86 -4.26
CA LEU A 56 -17.12 13.73 -3.62
C LEU A 56 -16.48 14.66 -2.58
N LEU A 57 -15.57 14.12 -1.75
CA LEU A 57 -14.84 14.93 -0.77
C LEU A 57 -13.81 15.86 -1.42
N THR A 58 -13.19 15.47 -2.52
CA THR A 58 -12.26 16.32 -3.27
C THR A 58 -12.94 17.55 -3.85
N VAL A 59 -14.23 17.45 -4.24
CA VAL A 59 -15.03 18.60 -4.70
C VAL A 59 -15.81 19.29 -3.58
N ASP A 60 -15.50 18.97 -2.32
CA ASP A 60 -16.16 19.49 -1.11
C ASP A 60 -17.68 19.24 -1.05
N ASP A 61 -18.18 18.20 -1.74
CA ASP A 61 -19.57 17.77 -1.64
C ASP A 61 -19.75 16.83 -0.45
N VAL A 62 -19.55 17.41 0.74
CA VAL A 62 -19.64 16.74 2.03
C VAL A 62 -21.01 16.11 2.22
N PHE A 63 -22.08 16.78 1.80
CA PHE A 63 -23.45 16.27 1.90
C PHE A 63 -23.61 14.96 1.13
N MET A 64 -23.10 14.89 -0.10
CA MET A 64 -23.20 13.67 -0.89
C MET A 64 -22.31 12.54 -0.42
N ALA A 65 -21.12 12.87 0.06
CA ALA A 65 -20.26 11.88 0.69
C ALA A 65 -20.96 11.25 1.91
N ASP A 66 -21.57 12.09 2.77
CA ASP A 66 -22.28 11.64 3.97
C ASP A 66 -23.53 10.83 3.61
N LEU A 67 -24.34 11.29 2.65
CA LEU A 67 -25.52 10.55 2.18
C LEU A 67 -25.14 9.17 1.59
N THR A 68 -24.07 9.12 0.79
CA THR A 68 -23.57 7.90 0.17
C THR A 68 -23.07 6.91 1.23
N LEU A 69 -22.35 7.41 2.22
CA LEU A 69 -21.86 6.64 3.35
C LEU A 69 -23.01 6.11 4.23
N ASP A 70 -23.97 6.96 4.57
CA ASP A 70 -25.12 6.57 5.38
C ASP A 70 -25.98 5.52 4.69
N ALA A 71 -26.21 5.65 3.38
CA ALA A 71 -26.92 4.65 2.59
C ALA A 71 -26.17 3.31 2.57
N PHE A 72 -24.83 3.33 2.51
CA PHE A 72 -24.01 2.11 2.59
C PHE A 72 -24.06 1.48 3.99
N ALA A 73 -23.86 2.28 5.04
CA ALA A 73 -23.94 1.84 6.43
C ALA A 73 -25.33 1.28 6.77
N HIS A 74 -26.40 1.91 6.28
CA HIS A 74 -27.78 1.46 6.44
C HIS A 74 -27.99 0.04 5.89
N ARG A 75 -27.55 -0.23 4.66
CA ARG A 75 -27.64 -1.57 4.04
C ARG A 75 -26.94 -2.64 4.88
N ARG A 76 -25.75 -2.33 5.41
CA ARG A 76 -24.99 -3.24 6.27
C ARG A 76 -25.67 -3.47 7.63
N ARG A 77 -26.27 -2.44 8.23
CA ARG A 77 -27.09 -2.56 9.45
C ARG A 77 -28.37 -3.35 9.19
N TYR A 78 -29.00 -3.19 8.04
CA TYR A 78 -30.18 -3.96 7.66
C TYR A 78 -29.85 -5.45 7.52
N LEU A 79 -28.73 -5.79 6.86
CA LEU A 79 -28.23 -7.17 6.81
C LEU A 79 -27.97 -7.74 8.22
N GLN A 80 -27.41 -6.92 9.11
CA GLN A 80 -27.20 -7.27 10.52
C GLN A 80 -28.52 -7.50 11.27
N TYR A 81 -29.52 -6.65 11.02
CA TYR A 81 -30.87 -6.78 11.58
C TYR A 81 -31.55 -8.09 11.13
N LEU A 82 -31.52 -8.40 9.83
CA LEU A 82 -32.00 -9.68 9.32
C LEU A 82 -31.31 -10.86 10.01
N ALA A 83 -30.00 -10.77 10.18
CA ALA A 83 -29.25 -11.80 10.90
C ALA A 83 -29.71 -11.97 12.35
N GLN A 84 -30.08 -10.88 13.05
CA GLN A 84 -30.50 -10.94 14.45
C GLN A 84 -31.85 -11.64 14.60
N ILE A 85 -32.72 -11.51 13.61
CA ILE A 85 -34.04 -12.16 13.56
C ILE A 85 -33.91 -13.63 13.19
N HIS A 86 -33.14 -13.93 12.15
CA HIS A 86 -33.19 -15.24 11.49
C HIS A 86 -32.07 -16.20 11.88
N LEU A 87 -30.92 -15.70 12.37
CA LEU A 87 -29.79 -16.56 12.72
C LEU A 87 -29.75 -16.85 14.23
N PRO A 88 -29.41 -18.09 14.62
CA PRO A 88 -29.38 -18.49 16.03
C PRO A 88 -28.21 -17.81 16.78
N ARG A 89 -28.37 -17.56 18.08
CA ARG A 89 -27.34 -16.89 18.92
C ARG A 89 -25.93 -17.50 18.83
N HIS A 90 -25.81 -18.82 18.63
CA HIS A 90 -24.52 -19.47 18.51
C HIS A 90 -23.76 -19.08 17.23
N PHE A 91 -24.46 -18.62 16.19
CA PHE A 91 -23.84 -18.07 14.98
C PHE A 91 -23.01 -16.83 15.32
N TRP A 92 -23.60 -15.88 16.05
CA TRP A 92 -22.96 -14.63 16.47
C TRP A 92 -21.67 -14.86 17.26
N HIS A 93 -21.73 -15.78 18.24
CA HIS A 93 -20.55 -16.13 19.04
C HIS A 93 -19.45 -16.79 18.21
N ARG A 94 -19.81 -17.66 17.26
CA ARG A 94 -18.84 -18.39 16.41
C ARG A 94 -18.21 -17.49 15.35
N SER A 95 -19.01 -16.64 14.71
CA SER A 95 -18.55 -15.74 13.63
C SER A 95 -17.90 -14.47 14.16
N GLY A 96 -17.88 -14.23 15.48
CA GLY A 96 -17.28 -13.03 16.06
C GLY A 96 -17.97 -11.72 15.65
N VAL A 97 -19.21 -11.80 15.15
CA VAL A 97 -19.97 -10.63 14.74
C VAL A 97 -20.35 -9.84 16.00
N ARG A 98 -19.93 -8.57 16.07
CA ARG A 98 -20.24 -7.71 17.20
C ARG A 98 -21.43 -6.81 16.88
N PRO A 99 -22.39 -6.66 17.80
CA PRO A 99 -23.63 -5.90 17.56
C PRO A 99 -23.42 -4.36 17.56
N ASP A 100 -22.29 -3.88 18.07
CA ASP A 100 -21.95 -2.46 18.24
C ASP A 100 -21.24 -1.83 17.03
N ARG A 101 -21.06 -2.59 15.95
CA ARG A 101 -20.41 -2.13 14.71
C ARG A 101 -21.21 -2.56 13.48
N VAL A 102 -21.05 -1.78 12.42
CA VAL A 102 -21.58 -2.08 11.08
C VAL A 102 -20.82 -3.28 10.52
N LEU A 103 -21.55 -4.19 9.86
CA LEU A 103 -20.94 -5.37 9.21
C LEU A 103 -19.96 -4.96 8.13
N ASP A 104 -18.69 -5.32 8.30
CA ASP A 104 -17.65 -5.19 7.28
C ASP A 104 -16.97 -6.54 7.03
N GLU A 105 -15.97 -6.93 7.83
CA GLU A 105 -15.21 -8.19 7.66
C GLU A 105 -16.12 -9.42 7.59
N GLN A 106 -17.14 -9.49 8.45
CA GLN A 106 -18.06 -10.63 8.53
C GLN A 106 -19.27 -10.54 7.58
N ALA A 107 -19.40 -9.50 6.75
CA ALA A 107 -20.63 -9.28 6.01
C ALA A 107 -20.97 -10.43 5.03
N PHE A 108 -19.96 -10.99 4.35
CA PHE A 108 -20.16 -12.12 3.43
C PHE A 108 -20.57 -13.39 4.17
N GLU A 109 -19.99 -13.67 5.34
CA GLU A 109 -20.39 -14.82 6.16
C GLU A 109 -21.85 -14.69 6.63
N VAL A 110 -22.24 -13.50 7.07
CA VAL A 110 -23.62 -13.20 7.48
C VAL A 110 -24.58 -13.34 6.30
N PHE A 111 -24.23 -12.77 5.14
CA PHE A 111 -25.00 -12.90 3.90
C PHE A 111 -25.20 -14.37 3.50
N LEU A 112 -24.13 -15.17 3.54
CA LEU A 112 -24.18 -16.59 3.20
C LEU A 112 -25.04 -17.38 4.20
N ALA A 113 -24.93 -17.09 5.50
CA ALA A 113 -25.72 -17.74 6.53
C ALA A 113 -27.22 -17.41 6.41
N LEU A 114 -27.57 -16.15 6.12
CA LEU A 114 -28.94 -15.73 5.84
C LEU A 114 -29.49 -16.43 4.59
N SER A 115 -28.70 -16.51 3.52
CA SER A 115 -29.07 -17.20 2.29
C SER A 115 -29.32 -18.70 2.55
N GLN A 116 -28.47 -19.35 3.35
CA GLN A 116 -28.63 -20.75 3.76
C GLN A 116 -29.85 -20.99 4.65
N ALA A 117 -30.26 -19.99 5.44
CA ALA A 117 -31.47 -20.01 6.24
C ALA A 117 -32.75 -19.77 5.41
N GLY A 118 -32.63 -19.55 4.08
CA GLY A 118 -33.76 -19.28 3.19
C GLY A 118 -34.35 -17.89 3.39
N VAL A 119 -33.59 -16.94 3.95
CA VAL A 119 -34.02 -15.55 4.09
C VAL A 119 -33.89 -14.85 2.74
N GLU A 120 -34.96 -14.20 2.30
CA GLU A 120 -34.92 -13.33 1.13
C GLU A 120 -34.14 -12.05 1.46
N ILE A 121 -32.95 -11.92 0.89
CA ILE A 121 -32.08 -10.75 1.09
C ILE A 121 -32.30 -9.80 -0.07
N PRO A 122 -32.65 -8.51 0.17
CA PRO A 122 -32.78 -7.55 -0.91
C PRO A 122 -31.51 -7.44 -1.74
N ARG A 123 -31.66 -7.23 -3.05
CA ARG A 123 -30.51 -7.13 -3.97
C ARG A 123 -29.53 -6.03 -3.54
N ALA A 124 -30.03 -4.93 -2.99
CA ALA A 124 -29.27 -3.84 -2.41
C ALA A 124 -28.29 -4.27 -1.29
N CYS A 125 -28.55 -5.39 -0.61
CA CYS A 125 -27.76 -5.90 0.50
C CYS A 125 -26.91 -7.13 0.12
N THR A 126 -26.78 -7.42 -1.18
CA THR A 126 -25.97 -8.53 -1.66
C THR A 126 -24.49 -8.25 -1.43
N ILE A 127 -23.74 -9.27 -1.01
CA ILE A 127 -22.30 -9.15 -0.72
C ILE A 127 -21.51 -9.98 -1.74
N PRO A 128 -20.50 -9.41 -2.41
CA PRO A 128 -19.69 -10.16 -3.36
C PRO A 128 -18.90 -11.25 -2.65
N ARG A 129 -18.69 -12.38 -3.33
CA ARG A 129 -17.90 -13.51 -2.80
C ARG A 129 -16.46 -13.12 -2.48
N VAL A 130 -15.91 -12.19 -3.26
CA VAL A 130 -14.55 -11.65 -3.12
C VAL A 130 -14.66 -10.38 -2.28
N GLN A 131 -14.99 -10.53 -1.00
CA GLN A 131 -15.12 -9.38 -0.11
C GLN A 131 -13.75 -8.95 0.44
N ARG A 132 -13.60 -7.64 0.59
CA ARG A 132 -12.59 -6.98 1.43
C ARG A 132 -13.28 -6.16 2.55
N THR A 133 -12.53 -5.69 3.54
CA THR A 133 -13.04 -4.63 4.44
C THR A 133 -12.92 -3.26 3.77
N ILE A 134 -13.68 -2.24 4.21
CA ILE A 134 -13.71 -0.93 3.53
C ILE A 134 -12.34 -0.26 3.54
N TRP A 135 -11.53 -0.65 4.52
CA TRP A 135 -10.16 -0.24 4.74
C TRP A 135 -9.16 -0.78 3.72
N HIS A 136 -9.50 -1.84 2.97
CA HIS A 136 -8.68 -2.31 1.85
C HIS A 136 -8.87 -1.36 0.68
N GLY A 137 -8.13 -0.24 0.69
CA GLY A 137 -8.21 0.79 -0.34
C GLY A 137 -7.86 0.27 -1.74
N GLY A 138 -8.33 1.01 -2.75
CA GLY A 138 -8.15 0.73 -4.17
C GLY A 138 -6.76 1.11 -4.69
N LEU A 139 -6.68 2.02 -5.65
CA LEU A 139 -5.41 2.59 -6.12
C LEU A 139 -4.92 3.77 -5.26
N GLU A 140 -5.85 4.49 -4.64
CA GLU A 140 -5.56 5.65 -3.79
C GLU A 140 -5.84 5.36 -2.31
N PRO A 141 -4.98 5.82 -1.38
CA PRO A 141 -5.24 5.74 0.05
C PRO A 141 -6.47 6.57 0.44
N ILE A 142 -7.31 5.99 1.30
CA ILE A 142 -8.42 6.69 1.95
C ILE A 142 -7.82 7.85 2.74
N SER A 143 -8.28 9.07 2.49
CA SER A 143 -7.83 10.23 3.27
C SER A 143 -8.19 10.05 4.74
N VAL A 144 -7.40 10.60 5.66
CA VAL A 144 -7.67 10.51 7.11
C VAL A 144 -9.06 11.04 7.46
N ALA A 145 -9.51 12.11 6.79
CA ALA A 145 -10.86 12.66 6.98
C ALA A 145 -11.96 11.67 6.56
N LEU A 146 -11.81 11.02 5.41
CA LEU A 146 -12.76 9.98 4.97
C LEU A 146 -12.71 8.76 5.90
N ALA A 147 -11.51 8.33 6.30
CA ALA A 147 -11.33 7.24 7.23
C ALA A 147 -12.06 7.50 8.56
N GLN A 148 -11.96 8.72 9.09
CA GLN A 148 -12.70 9.13 10.29
C GLN A 148 -14.22 9.05 10.09
N LYS A 149 -14.73 9.56 8.95
CA LYS A 149 -16.17 9.47 8.63
C LYS A 149 -16.66 8.03 8.56
N LEU A 150 -15.92 7.15 7.88
CA LEU A 150 -16.23 5.71 7.81
C LEU A 150 -16.27 5.09 9.21
N PHE A 151 -15.32 5.44 10.06
CA PHE A 151 -15.23 4.95 11.44
C PHE A 151 -16.41 5.42 12.29
N ASP A 152 -16.79 6.69 12.17
CA ASP A 152 -17.92 7.30 12.88
C ASP A 152 -19.26 6.72 12.40
N ALA A 153 -19.37 6.37 11.10
CA ALA A 153 -20.49 5.61 10.55
C ALA A 153 -20.56 4.16 11.09
N GLY A 154 -19.55 3.70 11.84
CA GLY A 154 -19.55 2.44 12.56
C GLY A 154 -18.83 1.29 11.87
N PHE A 155 -18.13 1.54 10.76
CA PHE A 155 -17.17 0.59 10.21
C PHE A 155 -15.97 0.56 11.14
N ARG A 156 -15.77 -0.51 11.93
CA ARG A 156 -14.71 -0.56 12.96
C ARG A 156 -13.68 -1.68 12.73
N ASP A 157 -13.79 -2.42 11.63
CA ASP A 157 -12.94 -3.57 11.32
C ASP A 157 -11.61 -3.15 10.65
N VAL A 158 -10.89 -2.19 11.25
CA VAL A 158 -9.62 -1.65 10.70
C VAL A 158 -8.50 -2.70 10.59
N GLY A 159 -8.58 -3.77 11.39
CA GLY A 159 -7.71 -4.95 11.31
C GLY A 159 -8.39 -6.17 10.70
N GLY A 160 -9.59 -6.01 10.12
CA GLY A 160 -10.34 -7.12 9.56
C GLY A 160 -9.71 -7.65 8.28
N HIS A 161 -9.92 -8.93 8.00
CA HIS A 161 -9.27 -9.62 6.90
C HIS A 161 -10.13 -9.60 5.62
N ASP A 162 -9.50 -9.60 4.46
CA ASP A 162 -10.17 -9.93 3.21
C ASP A 162 -10.31 -11.45 3.02
N HIS A 163 -10.94 -11.85 1.91
CA HIS A 163 -11.07 -13.24 1.49
C HIS A 163 -9.72 -13.98 1.28
N LEU A 164 -8.59 -13.28 1.23
CA LEU A 164 -7.24 -13.86 1.15
C LEU A 164 -6.56 -13.95 2.53
N GLY A 165 -7.20 -13.47 3.60
CA GLY A 165 -6.66 -13.38 4.94
C GLY A 165 -5.77 -12.15 5.15
N GLN A 166 -5.74 -11.20 4.21
CA GLN A 166 -4.93 -9.99 4.34
C GLN A 166 -5.69 -8.97 5.19
N THR A 167 -4.99 -8.32 6.11
CA THR A 167 -5.47 -7.07 6.73
C THR A 167 -5.19 -5.89 5.80
N PRO A 168 -5.81 -4.71 6.00
CA PRO A 168 -5.51 -3.52 5.22
C PRO A 168 -4.00 -3.26 5.15
N LEU A 169 -3.31 -3.24 6.29
CA LEU A 169 -1.86 -3.02 6.36
C LEU A 169 -1.01 -4.06 5.60
N THR A 170 -1.51 -5.29 5.37
CA THR A 170 -0.81 -6.31 4.56
C THR A 170 -1.19 -6.31 3.08
N PHE A 171 -2.47 -6.06 2.77
CA PHE A 171 -3.03 -6.09 1.42
C PHE A 171 -2.24 -5.19 0.47
N HIS A 172 -1.95 -4.03 1.00
CA HIS A 172 -1.20 -2.93 0.49
C HIS A 172 0.21 -3.22 -0.04
N HIS A 173 0.87 -4.31 0.37
CA HIS A 173 2.14 -4.72 -0.24
C HIS A 173 1.99 -5.20 -1.70
N THR A 174 0.81 -5.70 -2.08
CA THR A 174 0.60 -6.24 -3.43
C THR A 174 0.42 -5.14 -4.49
N SER A 175 -0.04 -3.95 -4.10
CA SER A 175 -0.20 -2.81 -5.01
C SER A 175 1.00 -1.88 -4.90
N ARG A 176 1.96 -2.02 -5.83
CA ARG A 176 3.17 -1.17 -5.91
C ARG A 176 2.90 0.32 -5.96
N TYR A 177 1.71 0.71 -6.39
CA TYR A 177 1.35 2.11 -6.59
C TYR A 177 0.79 2.76 -5.30
N PHE A 178 0.42 1.96 -4.30
CA PHE A 178 -0.43 2.45 -3.23
C PHE A 178 0.30 3.25 -2.14
N TRP A 179 1.58 2.95 -1.89
CA TRP A 179 2.34 3.55 -0.76
C TRP A 179 3.32 4.64 -1.15
N CYS A 180 3.14 5.20 -2.34
CA CYS A 180 3.87 6.38 -2.78
C CYS A 180 3.14 7.62 -2.26
N GLY A 181 3.29 7.97 -0.98
CA GLY A 181 2.55 9.12 -0.47
C GLY A 181 2.69 9.42 1.02
N LYS A 182 2.66 10.72 1.34
CA LYS A 182 2.39 11.23 2.69
C LYS A 182 1.02 10.73 3.17
N SER A 183 0.02 10.77 2.27
CA SER A 183 -1.35 10.29 2.52
C SER A 183 -1.40 8.82 2.91
N ALA A 184 -0.57 7.98 2.29
CA ALA A 184 -0.52 6.56 2.61
C ALA A 184 -0.01 6.37 4.05
N LEU A 185 1.16 6.95 4.40
CA LEU A 185 1.71 6.88 5.77
C LEU A 185 0.74 7.43 6.82
N GLU A 186 0.05 8.53 6.53
CA GLU A 186 -0.97 9.10 7.41
C GLU A 186 -2.16 8.15 7.59
N HIS A 187 -2.64 7.51 6.52
CA HIS A 187 -3.71 6.53 6.59
C HIS A 187 -3.30 5.27 7.37
N ALA A 188 -2.08 4.74 7.17
CA ALA A 188 -1.59 3.62 7.97
C ALA A 188 -1.42 3.99 9.45
N GLN A 189 -0.94 5.19 9.75
CA GLN A 189 -0.85 5.69 11.11
C GLN A 189 -2.25 5.74 11.72
N TRP A 190 -3.22 6.32 11.01
CA TRP A 190 -4.62 6.36 11.44
C TRP A 190 -5.18 4.96 11.69
N LEU A 191 -4.93 3.99 10.80
CA LEU A 191 -5.34 2.59 11.00
C LEU A 191 -4.75 2.01 12.30
N CYS A 192 -3.46 2.26 12.56
CA CYS A 192 -2.79 1.79 13.78
C CYS A 192 -3.38 2.44 15.03
N ASP A 193 -3.63 3.76 15.00
CA ASP A 193 -4.24 4.51 16.09
C ASP A 193 -5.67 4.03 16.41
N HIS A 194 -6.35 3.43 15.44
CA HIS A 194 -7.69 2.86 15.56
C HIS A 194 -7.70 1.35 15.81
N GLY A 195 -6.54 0.73 16.05
CA GLY A 195 -6.41 -0.66 16.51
C GLY A 195 -5.94 -1.66 15.46
N ALA A 196 -5.53 -1.24 14.27
CA ALA A 196 -4.83 -2.12 13.34
C ALA A 196 -3.46 -2.51 13.92
N ASN A 197 -3.10 -3.79 13.81
CA ASN A 197 -1.92 -4.34 14.47
C ASN A 197 -0.80 -4.65 13.48
N LEU A 198 0.30 -3.88 13.51
CA LEU A 198 1.51 -4.14 12.72
C LEU A 198 2.20 -5.47 13.05
N LEU A 199 1.92 -6.05 14.22
CA LEU A 199 2.54 -7.28 14.71
C LEU A 199 1.66 -8.53 14.47
N CYS A 200 0.55 -8.41 13.73
CA CYS A 200 -0.23 -9.59 13.35
C CYS A 200 0.57 -10.47 12.38
N ASP A 201 0.27 -11.77 12.42
CA ASP A 201 0.86 -12.74 11.51
C ASP A 201 0.47 -12.43 10.08
N PHE A 202 1.43 -12.55 9.17
CA PHE A 202 1.13 -12.44 7.75
C PHE A 202 0.32 -13.68 7.31
N PRO A 203 -0.78 -13.52 6.56
CA PRO A 203 -1.62 -14.66 6.19
C PRO A 203 -0.84 -15.73 5.42
N PRO A 204 -1.21 -17.01 5.52
CA PRO A 204 -0.64 -18.05 4.66
C PRO A 204 -0.88 -17.70 3.19
N CYS A 205 -0.03 -18.19 2.28
CA CYS A 205 -0.26 -17.98 0.85
C CYS A 205 -1.53 -18.74 0.44
N SER A 206 -2.65 -18.03 0.37
CA SER A 206 -3.89 -18.53 -0.21
C SER A 206 -3.63 -18.65 -1.72
N GLY A 207 -3.37 -19.87 -2.21
CA GLY A 207 -3.09 -20.16 -3.63
C GLY A 207 -4.16 -19.71 -4.65
N THR A 208 -5.13 -18.91 -4.22
CA THR A 208 -6.23 -18.30 -4.97
C THR A 208 -5.94 -16.88 -5.43
N GLN A 209 -4.71 -16.34 -5.26
CA GLN A 209 -4.40 -14.99 -5.75
C GLN A 209 -4.71 -14.88 -7.25
N VAL A 210 -5.60 -13.93 -7.56
CA VAL A 210 -6.26 -13.70 -8.87
C VAL A 210 -5.27 -13.30 -9.98
N GLY A 211 -3.97 -13.26 -9.73
CA GLY A 211 -2.94 -12.92 -10.72
C GLY A 211 -1.68 -13.78 -10.70
N GLY A 212 -1.63 -14.85 -9.90
CA GLY A 212 -0.41 -15.67 -9.80
C GLY A 212 -0.56 -16.75 -8.75
N GLY A 213 -1.52 -17.66 -8.93
CA GLY A 213 -1.77 -18.74 -7.99
C GLY A 213 -0.46 -19.43 -7.60
N CYS A 214 -0.15 -19.43 -6.31
CA CYS A 214 0.95 -20.19 -5.73
C CYS A 214 0.67 -21.68 -5.96
N ILE A 215 1.06 -22.19 -7.15
CA ILE A 215 0.69 -23.54 -7.60
C ILE A 215 1.29 -24.59 -6.66
N ASN A 216 2.50 -24.35 -6.17
CA ASN A 216 3.21 -25.23 -5.27
C ASN A 216 3.33 -24.64 -3.86
N ARG A 217 2.27 -24.76 -3.06
CA ARG A 217 2.32 -24.43 -1.62
C ARG A 217 3.48 -25.12 -0.88
N ALA A 218 3.94 -26.27 -1.37
CA ALA A 218 5.07 -27.00 -0.81
C ALA A 218 6.43 -26.37 -1.10
N GLU A 219 6.56 -25.62 -2.20
CA GLU A 219 7.82 -24.97 -2.61
C GLU A 219 8.02 -23.61 -1.94
N HIS A 220 6.95 -23.01 -1.43
CA HIS A 220 7.02 -21.70 -0.79
C HIS A 220 7.02 -21.84 0.72
N GLN A 221 8.20 -21.77 1.32
CA GLN A 221 8.33 -21.49 2.73
C GLN A 221 8.14 -20.00 2.96
N LYS A 222 7.56 -19.63 4.11
CA LYS A 222 7.60 -18.26 4.62
C LYS A 222 8.52 -18.26 5.83
N PRO A 223 9.18 -17.13 6.11
CA PRO A 223 9.84 -16.97 7.39
C PRO A 223 8.84 -17.24 8.52
N PRO A 224 9.19 -18.07 9.51
CA PRO A 224 8.25 -18.57 10.52
C PRO A 224 7.68 -17.46 11.42
N ARG A 225 8.26 -16.26 11.38
CA ARG A 225 7.87 -15.10 12.20
C ARG A 225 7.53 -13.88 11.35
N LEU A 226 7.22 -14.07 10.06
CA LEU A 226 6.84 -12.95 9.20
C LEU A 226 5.57 -12.26 9.71
N LYS A 227 5.74 -11.00 10.10
CA LYS A 227 4.67 -10.10 10.56
C LYS A 227 4.30 -9.04 9.52
N THR A 228 3.11 -8.46 9.66
CA THR A 228 2.61 -7.33 8.85
C THR A 228 3.61 -6.18 8.73
N ILE A 229 4.32 -5.83 9.81
CA ILE A 229 5.32 -4.75 9.81
C ILE A 229 6.46 -4.96 8.79
N HIS A 230 6.85 -6.22 8.52
CA HIS A 230 7.89 -6.51 7.53
C HIS A 230 7.37 -6.26 6.11
N SER A 231 6.16 -6.75 5.82
CA SER A 231 5.48 -6.53 4.55
C SER A 231 5.24 -5.05 4.31
N PHE A 232 4.75 -4.35 5.33
CA PHE A 232 4.47 -2.92 5.26
C PHE A 232 5.75 -2.11 5.02
N ALA A 233 6.84 -2.40 5.73
CA ALA A 233 8.15 -1.77 5.52
C ALA A 233 8.69 -1.99 4.09
N CYS A 234 8.54 -3.19 3.55
CA CYS A 234 8.96 -3.51 2.18
C CYS A 234 8.14 -2.74 1.13
N GLY A 235 6.81 -2.66 1.31
CA GLY A 235 5.92 -1.90 0.42
C GLY A 235 6.20 -0.40 0.46
N LEU A 236 6.39 0.16 1.66
CA LEU A 236 6.79 1.56 1.85
C LEU A 236 8.11 1.87 1.17
N ALA A 237 9.11 0.98 1.27
CA ALA A 237 10.41 1.18 0.64
C ALA A 237 10.24 1.48 -0.85
N ALA A 238 9.47 0.66 -1.56
CA ALA A 238 9.29 0.79 -3.01
C ALA A 238 8.70 2.16 -3.43
N GLY A 239 7.80 2.74 -2.63
CA GLY A 239 7.14 4.00 -2.96
C GLY A 239 7.79 5.27 -2.42
N TYR A 240 8.40 5.20 -1.24
CA TYR A 240 8.93 6.35 -0.52
C TYR A 240 10.08 7.07 -1.25
N PHE A 241 10.79 6.37 -2.15
CA PHE A 241 11.87 6.97 -2.94
C PHE A 241 11.45 8.15 -3.79
N LEU A 242 10.20 8.15 -4.26
CA LEU A 242 9.69 9.19 -5.15
C LEU A 242 9.30 10.47 -4.41
N MET A 243 9.31 10.48 -3.07
CA MET A 243 8.82 11.60 -2.29
C MET A 243 9.95 12.53 -1.82
N PRO A 244 9.87 13.84 -2.10
CA PRO A 244 10.67 14.84 -1.39
C PRO A 244 10.13 15.03 0.03
N HIS A 245 11.03 15.05 1.02
CA HIS A 245 10.83 15.60 2.36
C HIS A 245 9.49 15.33 3.05
N THR A 246 9.14 14.07 3.30
CA THR A 246 8.12 13.78 4.30
C THR A 246 8.72 13.89 5.70
N GLN A 247 8.05 14.66 6.56
CA GLN A 247 8.35 14.70 7.99
C GLN A 247 8.30 13.29 8.57
N PRO A 248 9.20 12.93 9.47
CA PRO A 248 9.18 11.60 10.07
C PRO A 248 7.86 11.39 10.83
N SER A 249 7.11 10.34 10.48
CA SER A 249 5.92 9.94 11.24
C SER A 249 6.29 8.99 12.39
N ASP A 250 5.44 8.94 13.43
CA ASP A 250 5.63 8.00 14.55
C ASP A 250 5.56 6.54 14.08
N LEU A 251 4.72 6.25 13.08
CA LEU A 251 4.66 4.95 12.40
C LEU A 251 6.01 4.59 11.77
N LEU A 252 6.64 5.54 11.07
CA LEU A 252 7.94 5.29 10.44
C LEU A 252 9.02 5.08 11.50
N ALA A 253 9.02 5.87 12.59
CA ALA A 253 9.88 5.59 13.74
C ALA A 253 9.63 4.20 14.32
N THR A 254 8.37 3.78 14.45
CA THR A 254 7.99 2.45 14.94
C THR A 254 8.54 1.34 14.06
N ILE A 255 8.46 1.49 12.73
CA ILE A 255 9.00 0.53 11.75
C ILE A 255 10.53 0.47 11.84
N LEU A 256 11.19 1.62 11.82
CA LEU A 256 12.64 1.72 11.81
C LEU A 256 13.27 1.29 13.13
N SER A 257 12.58 1.46 14.26
CA SER A 257 13.04 1.03 15.58
C SER A 257 12.64 -0.41 15.95
N SER A 258 11.81 -1.06 15.13
CA SER A 258 11.36 -2.43 15.40
C SER A 258 12.50 -3.44 15.32
N SER A 259 12.68 -4.20 16.40
CA SER A 259 13.60 -5.34 16.47
C SER A 259 12.94 -6.68 16.15
N VAL A 260 11.67 -6.67 15.72
CA VAL A 260 10.95 -7.89 15.34
C VAL A 260 11.62 -8.47 14.10
N THR A 261 11.98 -9.75 14.15
CA THR A 261 12.58 -10.46 13.02
C THR A 261 11.56 -11.38 12.36
N ASP A 262 11.72 -11.58 11.05
CA ASP A 262 10.91 -12.54 10.29
C ASP A 262 11.33 -14.01 10.53
N GLY A 263 12.50 -14.23 11.11
CA GLY A 263 13.09 -15.56 11.36
C GLY A 263 13.66 -16.24 10.11
N CYS A 264 13.95 -15.53 9.02
CA CYS A 264 14.61 -16.12 7.86
C CYS A 264 16.06 -16.53 8.19
N ALA A 265 16.57 -17.59 7.53
CA ALA A 265 17.91 -18.12 7.76
C ALA A 265 18.98 -17.56 6.80
N CYS A 266 18.83 -16.33 6.33
CA CYS A 266 19.77 -15.72 5.38
C CYS A 266 20.96 -15.08 6.10
N ALA A 267 22.19 -15.37 5.68
CA ALA A 267 23.39 -14.81 6.29
C ALA A 267 23.45 -13.26 6.29
N CYS A 268 22.67 -12.60 5.41
CA CYS A 268 22.49 -11.15 5.45
C CYS A 268 21.87 -10.61 6.76
N SER A 269 21.32 -11.46 7.63
CA SER A 269 20.84 -11.12 8.97
C SER A 269 21.06 -12.25 9.97
N GLU A 270 21.42 -11.94 11.21
CA GLU A 270 21.73 -12.96 12.22
C GLU A 270 20.51 -13.79 12.68
N GLN A 271 19.32 -13.16 12.73
CA GLN A 271 18.11 -13.77 13.32
C GLN A 271 16.87 -13.59 12.44
N GLY A 272 17.06 -13.27 11.16
CA GLY A 272 16.01 -12.88 10.23
C GLY A 272 15.96 -11.38 9.96
N CYS A 273 15.36 -10.99 8.85
CA CYS A 273 15.26 -9.59 8.46
C CYS A 273 14.38 -8.80 9.44
N VAL A 274 14.81 -7.58 9.78
CA VAL A 274 14.03 -6.62 10.57
C VAL A 274 13.39 -5.56 9.67
N PRO A 275 12.22 -4.99 10.02
CA PRO A 275 11.49 -4.05 9.17
C PRO A 275 12.31 -2.82 8.74
N GLY A 276 13.09 -2.24 9.66
CA GLY A 276 13.95 -1.10 9.34
C GLY A 276 14.98 -1.39 8.24
N VAL A 277 15.54 -2.60 8.22
CA VAL A 277 16.46 -3.05 7.17
C VAL A 277 15.73 -3.34 5.87
N LEU A 278 14.49 -3.86 5.91
CA LEU A 278 13.68 -4.02 4.71
C LEU A 278 13.36 -2.67 4.05
N PHE A 279 13.05 -1.65 4.87
CA PHE A 279 12.78 -0.29 4.43
C PHE A 279 14.04 0.40 3.88
N LEU A 280 15.11 0.51 4.69
CA LEU A 280 16.34 1.21 4.32
C LEU A 280 17.26 0.39 3.40
N GLY A 281 17.05 -0.92 3.27
CA GLY A 281 17.85 -1.77 2.41
C GLY A 281 17.64 -1.45 0.93
N HIS A 282 16.44 -1.01 0.53
CA HIS A 282 16.12 -0.78 -0.89
C HIS A 282 16.95 0.36 -1.53
N TYR A 283 17.59 1.20 -0.70
CA TYR A 283 18.54 2.22 -1.15
C TYR A 283 19.78 1.63 -1.86
N SER A 284 20.19 0.39 -1.55
CA SER A 284 21.37 -0.22 -2.18
C SER A 284 21.18 -0.53 -3.66
N LYS A 285 19.96 -0.88 -4.08
CA LYS A 285 19.64 -1.13 -5.49
C LYS A 285 19.61 0.15 -6.32
N LEU A 286 19.33 1.28 -5.68
CA LEU A 286 19.30 2.60 -6.30
C LEU A 286 20.70 3.20 -6.49
N LYS A 287 21.77 2.52 -6.07
CA LYS A 287 23.16 2.92 -6.33
C LYS A 287 23.45 3.18 -7.82
N ARG A 288 22.66 2.61 -8.74
CA ARG A 288 22.76 2.89 -10.17
C ARG A 288 22.27 4.28 -10.58
N CYS A 289 21.49 4.96 -9.73
CA CYS A 289 20.79 6.19 -10.10
C CYS A 289 21.12 7.40 -9.22
N TYR A 290 21.69 7.23 -8.02
CA TYR A 290 21.88 8.36 -7.08
C TYR A 290 23.20 8.34 -6.33
N ASN A 291 23.79 9.53 -6.17
CA ASN A 291 24.98 9.81 -5.39
C ASN A 291 24.73 9.53 -3.89
N TRP A 292 25.68 8.88 -3.20
CA TRP A 292 25.63 8.61 -1.75
C TRP A 292 25.41 9.85 -0.88
N ALA A 293 25.79 11.03 -1.36
CA ALA A 293 25.50 12.31 -0.69
C ALA A 293 23.98 12.56 -0.53
N TRP A 294 23.17 12.10 -1.48
CA TRP A 294 21.72 12.20 -1.39
C TRP A 294 21.15 11.30 -0.29
N LEU A 295 21.75 10.12 -0.11
CA LEU A 295 21.40 9.21 0.99
C LEU A 295 21.70 9.83 2.35
N SER A 296 22.88 10.46 2.48
CA SER A 296 23.28 11.08 3.74
C SER A 296 22.33 12.18 4.18
N PHE A 297 21.88 13.01 3.24
CA PHE A 297 20.93 14.08 3.53
C PHE A 297 19.58 13.56 4.03
N ARG A 298 19.12 12.42 3.49
CA ARG A 298 17.85 11.80 3.92
C ARG A 298 17.94 11.07 5.26
N TRP A 299 19.14 10.76 5.73
CA TRP A 299 19.34 9.94 6.93
C TRP A 299 19.36 10.73 8.23
N GLU A 300 19.77 12.00 8.18
CA GLU A 300 19.92 12.80 9.40
C GLU A 300 18.60 12.97 10.18
N PRO A 301 17.43 13.20 9.54
CA PRO A 301 16.16 13.22 10.25
C PRO A 301 15.85 11.91 11.00
N TYR A 302 16.16 10.76 10.39
CA TYR A 302 15.95 9.45 11.04
C TYR A 302 16.94 9.20 12.16
N ARG A 303 18.17 9.66 12.03
CA ARG A 303 19.18 9.55 13.09
C ARG A 303 18.70 10.26 14.35
N LEU A 304 18.18 11.48 14.21
CA LEU A 304 17.63 12.25 15.33
C LEU A 304 16.39 11.58 15.93
N GLN A 305 15.50 11.05 15.09
CA GLN A 305 14.26 10.42 15.54
C GLN A 305 14.50 9.05 16.23
N LEU A 306 15.38 8.22 15.69
CA LEU A 306 15.61 6.85 16.18
C LEU A 306 16.52 6.78 17.41
N ARG A 307 17.24 7.86 17.72
CA ARG A 307 18.16 7.98 18.87
C ARG A 307 19.01 6.72 19.07
N SER A 308 18.68 5.91 20.09
CA SER A 308 19.41 4.69 20.47
C SER A 308 19.28 3.56 19.45
N SER A 309 18.16 3.46 18.72
CA SER A 309 17.90 2.37 17.77
C SER A 309 18.69 2.53 16.47
N PHE A 310 19.10 3.77 16.15
CA PHE A 310 19.83 4.07 14.92
C PHE A 310 21.12 3.26 14.79
N LYS A 311 21.88 3.12 15.89
CA LYS A 311 23.15 2.39 15.91
C LYS A 311 22.95 0.91 15.56
N THR A 312 21.95 0.26 16.17
CA THR A 312 21.58 -1.14 15.90
C THR A 312 21.09 -1.32 14.46
N LEU A 313 20.22 -0.43 13.99
CA LEU A 313 19.73 -0.44 12.61
C LEU A 313 20.86 -0.30 11.60
N PHE A 314 21.81 0.61 11.84
CA PHE A 314 22.95 0.81 10.95
C PHE A 314 23.89 -0.38 10.90
N MET A 315 24.15 -1.05 12.02
CA MET A 315 24.92 -2.30 12.03
C MET A 315 24.24 -3.38 11.18
N ALA A 316 22.92 -3.52 11.29
CA ALA A 316 22.17 -4.45 10.46
C ALA A 316 22.19 -4.07 8.96
N LEU A 317 22.24 -2.76 8.63
CA LEU A 317 22.43 -2.28 7.26
C LEU A 317 23.85 -2.54 6.73
N ILE A 318 24.90 -2.34 7.53
CA ILE A 318 26.27 -2.71 7.16
C ILE A 318 26.32 -4.19 6.81
N ARG A 319 25.72 -5.05 7.64
CA ARG A 319 25.64 -6.49 7.40
C ARG A 319 24.95 -6.81 6.07
N LEU A 320 23.77 -6.23 5.83
CA LEU A 320 23.05 -6.39 4.56
C LEU A 320 23.87 -5.92 3.36
N TRP A 321 24.42 -4.70 3.39
CA TRP A 321 25.12 -4.13 2.25
C TRP A 321 26.44 -4.82 1.97
N THR A 322 27.12 -5.33 3.00
CA THR A 322 28.33 -6.14 2.84
C THR A 322 27.98 -7.46 2.15
N PHE A 323 26.86 -8.09 2.54
CA PHE A 323 26.36 -9.31 1.89
C PHE A 323 26.05 -9.06 0.40
N GLU A 324 25.32 -7.99 0.09
CA GLU A 324 25.00 -7.59 -1.28
C GLU A 324 26.26 -7.23 -2.10
N ALA A 325 27.25 -6.56 -1.48
CA ALA A 325 28.50 -6.19 -2.14
C ALA A 325 29.43 -7.39 -2.42
N LEU A 326 29.26 -8.49 -1.68
CA LEU A 326 29.95 -9.76 -1.94
C LEU A 326 29.24 -10.62 -3.00
N GLU A 327 28.07 -10.17 -3.47
CA GLU A 327 27.21 -10.85 -4.45
C GLU A 327 26.72 -12.22 -3.97
N SER A 328 26.56 -12.38 -2.65
CA SER A 328 26.03 -13.61 -2.07
C SER A 328 24.52 -13.79 -2.33
N THR A 329 24.08 -15.03 -2.41
CA THR A 329 22.69 -15.38 -2.71
C THR A 329 21.81 -15.20 -1.48
N HIS A 330 20.82 -14.30 -1.60
CA HIS A 330 19.85 -14.12 -0.53
C HIS A 330 18.86 -15.28 -0.44
N THR A 331 18.69 -15.81 0.78
CA THR A 331 17.64 -16.78 1.14
C THR A 331 16.50 -16.17 1.98
N CYS A 332 16.48 -14.84 2.14
CA CYS A 332 15.49 -14.12 2.95
C CYS A 332 14.21 -13.73 2.17
N CYS A 333 13.16 -13.31 2.89
CA CYS A 333 11.87 -12.93 2.29
C CYS A 333 11.95 -11.78 1.28
N ARG A 334 12.92 -10.88 1.45
CA ARG A 334 13.12 -9.72 0.57
C ARG A 334 13.53 -10.12 -0.85
N HIS A 335 14.17 -11.29 -1.00
CA HIS A 335 14.81 -11.72 -2.24
C HIS A 335 14.48 -13.16 -2.67
N GLY A 336 13.76 -13.96 -1.86
CA GLY A 336 13.48 -15.40 -2.06
C GLY A 336 12.53 -15.88 -3.18
N CYS A 337 12.80 -15.49 -4.42
CA CYS A 337 12.51 -16.31 -5.61
C CYS A 337 13.56 -15.87 -6.62
N THR A 338 14.63 -16.65 -6.72
CA THR A 338 15.85 -16.41 -7.50
C THR A 338 15.63 -16.39 -9.02
N GLU A 339 14.48 -16.83 -9.53
CA GLU A 339 14.18 -16.82 -10.97
C GLU A 339 13.68 -15.48 -11.53
N TYR A 340 13.37 -14.51 -10.67
CA TYR A 340 12.67 -13.32 -11.11
C TYR A 340 13.55 -12.07 -11.00
N GLN A 341 14.01 -11.60 -12.16
CA GLN A 341 14.83 -10.39 -12.33
C GLN A 341 14.18 -9.15 -11.71
N THR A 342 12.87 -9.19 -11.47
CA THR A 342 12.17 -8.17 -10.72
C THR A 342 11.24 -8.80 -9.67
N PRO A 343 10.96 -8.12 -8.55
CA PRO A 343 9.91 -8.56 -7.63
C PRO A 343 8.50 -8.60 -8.27
N ARG A 344 8.34 -8.32 -9.59
CA ARG A 344 7.03 -8.34 -10.27
C ARG A 344 6.60 -9.76 -10.56
N ASP A 345 7.56 -10.64 -10.75
CA ASP A 345 7.30 -11.97 -11.28
C ASP A 345 7.22 -13.01 -10.15
N LYS A 346 7.46 -12.60 -8.89
CA LYS A 346 7.23 -13.45 -7.71
C LYS A 346 5.73 -13.63 -7.48
N ILE A 347 5.27 -14.83 -7.76
CA ILE A 347 3.96 -15.36 -7.36
C ILE A 347 3.70 -15.14 -5.85
N CYS A 348 4.73 -15.26 -5.01
CA CYS A 348 4.64 -14.94 -3.60
C CYS A 348 5.77 -13.97 -3.20
N PRO A 349 5.46 -12.72 -2.81
CA PRO A 349 6.51 -11.76 -2.49
C PRO A 349 7.37 -12.12 -1.27
N PHE A 350 6.90 -13.07 -0.45
CA PHE A 350 7.57 -13.52 0.78
C PHE A 350 7.95 -14.99 0.77
N SER A 351 7.95 -15.65 -0.39
CA SER A 351 8.54 -16.97 -0.47
C SER A 351 10.02 -16.89 -0.10
N THR A 352 10.49 -17.93 0.57
CA THR A 352 11.90 -18.25 0.76
C THR A 352 12.16 -19.62 0.13
N PRO A 353 13.40 -19.90 -0.30
CA PRO A 353 13.80 -21.26 -0.66
C PRO A 353 13.47 -22.24 0.47
N THR A 354 13.30 -23.51 0.13
CA THR A 354 13.12 -24.58 1.11
C THR A 354 14.34 -24.72 2.01
N ASP A 355 14.19 -25.25 3.22
CA ASP A 355 15.32 -25.49 4.14
C ASP A 355 16.46 -26.29 3.49
N ALA A 356 16.15 -27.21 2.59
CA ALA A 356 17.14 -27.98 1.83
C ALA A 356 17.92 -27.10 0.83
N GLU A 357 17.23 -26.27 0.05
CA GLU A 357 17.87 -25.31 -0.86
C GLU A 357 18.67 -24.24 -0.08
N ILE A 358 18.17 -23.79 1.06
CA ILE A 358 18.90 -22.87 1.95
C ILE A 358 20.21 -23.52 2.40
N GLN A 359 20.18 -24.79 2.83
CA GLN A 359 21.37 -25.53 3.24
C GLN A 359 22.35 -25.75 2.09
N GLU A 360 21.86 -26.05 0.89
CA GLU A 360 22.66 -26.19 -0.33
C GLU A 360 23.39 -24.88 -0.66
N ILE A 361 22.65 -23.77 -0.78
CA ILE A 361 23.21 -22.43 -1.04
C ILE A 361 24.23 -22.04 0.03
N GLN A 362 23.92 -22.25 1.32
CA GLN A 362 24.85 -21.94 2.41
C GLN A 362 26.11 -22.81 2.38
N HIS A 363 26.00 -24.07 1.96
CA HIS A 363 27.14 -24.97 1.83
C HIS A 363 28.04 -24.58 0.66
N GLU A 364 27.45 -24.22 -0.48
CA GLU A 364 28.15 -23.74 -1.67
C GLU A 364 28.85 -22.40 -1.40
N GLU A 365 28.18 -21.46 -0.75
CA GLU A 365 28.70 -20.12 -0.46
C GLU A 365 29.42 -20.02 0.90
N ARG A 366 29.75 -21.14 1.57
CA ARG A 366 30.33 -21.14 2.94
C ARG A 366 31.57 -20.24 3.10
N GLU A 367 32.40 -20.14 2.08
CA GLU A 367 33.62 -19.31 2.08
C GLU A 367 33.27 -17.82 1.98
N LEU A 368 32.27 -17.45 1.15
CA LEU A 368 31.76 -16.09 1.05
C LEU A 368 31.02 -15.68 2.33
N ILE A 369 30.25 -16.59 2.92
CA ILE A 369 29.58 -16.37 4.20
C ILE A 369 30.63 -16.15 5.30
N SER A 370 31.71 -16.95 5.34
CA SER A 370 32.79 -16.75 6.32
C SER A 370 33.47 -15.39 6.14
N LEU A 371 33.79 -15.01 4.91
CA LEU A 371 34.34 -13.69 4.57
C LEU A 371 33.36 -12.55 4.95
N HIS A 372 32.06 -12.76 4.74
CA HIS A 372 31.01 -11.82 5.13
C HIS A 372 31.02 -11.58 6.64
N GLU A 373 31.06 -12.63 7.47
CA GLU A 373 31.12 -12.50 8.93
C GLU A 373 32.39 -11.77 9.39
N GLU A 374 33.54 -12.10 8.81
CA GLU A 374 34.82 -11.44 9.12
C GLU A 374 34.76 -9.94 8.82
N LEU A 375 34.24 -9.56 7.64
CA LEU A 375 34.09 -8.16 7.25
C LEU A 375 33.06 -7.43 8.12
N VAL A 376 31.98 -8.09 8.51
CA VAL A 376 30.97 -7.50 9.40
C VAL A 376 31.59 -7.16 10.75
N VAL A 377 32.38 -8.05 11.34
CA VAL A 377 33.15 -7.76 12.57
C VAL A 377 34.13 -6.61 12.33
N GLU A 378 34.89 -6.67 11.22
CA GLU A 378 35.85 -5.62 10.82
C GLU A 378 35.18 -4.23 10.69
N PHE A 379 33.91 -4.16 10.28
CA PHE A 379 33.18 -2.90 10.12
C PHE A 379 32.43 -2.47 11.38
N ILE A 380 31.87 -3.40 12.15
CA ILE A 380 31.12 -3.07 13.36
C ILE A 380 32.03 -2.42 14.39
N ASP A 381 33.21 -2.99 14.67
CA ASP A 381 34.11 -2.49 15.71
C ASP A 381 34.51 -1.00 15.48
N PRO A 382 34.97 -0.59 14.29
CA PRO A 382 35.24 0.81 13.99
C PRO A 382 33.99 1.68 13.98
N TRP A 383 32.84 1.17 13.53
CA TRP A 383 31.58 1.93 13.58
C TRP A 383 31.17 2.25 15.03
N LEU A 384 31.31 1.27 15.94
CA LEU A 384 30.92 1.44 17.34
C LEU A 384 31.67 2.58 18.03
N VAL A 385 32.91 2.88 17.61
CA VAL A 385 33.78 3.95 18.11
C VAL A 385 33.80 5.19 17.21
N CYS A 386 33.13 5.15 16.05
CA CYS A 386 33.09 6.26 15.10
C CYS A 386 32.11 7.34 15.57
N ASN A 387 32.63 8.52 15.94
CA ASN A 387 31.81 9.68 16.28
C ASN A 387 31.46 10.56 15.05
N LYS A 388 31.61 10.03 13.83
CA LYS A 388 31.32 10.74 12.58
C LYS A 388 29.96 10.29 12.02
N SER A 389 29.52 10.93 10.93
CA SER A 389 28.27 10.56 10.28
C SER A 389 28.34 9.16 9.64
N PRO A 390 27.19 8.48 9.45
CA PRO A 390 27.11 7.23 8.70
C PRO A 390 27.78 7.32 7.32
N TRP A 391 27.62 8.46 6.64
CA TRP A 391 28.24 8.72 5.35
C TRP A 391 29.76 8.74 5.39
N TYR A 392 30.33 9.38 6.42
CA TYR A 392 31.78 9.37 6.60
C TYR A 392 32.28 7.94 6.75
N PHE A 393 31.60 7.14 7.57
CA PHE A 393 31.95 5.73 7.77
C PHE A 393 31.86 4.94 6.46
N LEU A 394 30.76 5.09 5.70
CA LEU A 394 30.57 4.37 4.44
C LEU A 394 31.64 4.73 3.40
N SER A 395 31.92 6.02 3.23
CA SER A 395 32.84 6.52 2.20
C SER A 395 34.32 6.33 2.53
N LYS A 396 34.71 6.39 3.81
CA LYS A 396 36.11 6.36 4.25
C LYS A 396 36.57 5.02 4.80
N VAL A 397 35.65 4.17 5.27
CA VAL A 397 35.98 2.88 5.89
C VAL A 397 35.40 1.73 5.07
N TRP A 398 34.08 1.66 4.96
CA TRP A 398 33.37 0.50 4.39
C TRP A 398 33.65 0.31 2.89
N GLN A 399 33.43 1.36 2.08
CA GLN A 399 33.55 1.27 0.61
C GLN A 399 35.00 1.00 0.14
N PRO A 400 36.04 1.73 0.61
CA PRO A 400 37.41 1.46 0.19
C PRO A 400 37.86 0.03 0.52
N ARG A 401 37.41 -0.49 1.67
CA ARG A 401 37.72 -1.85 2.08
C ARG A 401 37.04 -2.89 1.18
N LEU A 402 35.76 -2.73 0.87
CA LEU A 402 35.09 -3.62 -0.07
C LEU A 402 35.71 -3.58 -1.47
N GLN A 403 36.13 -2.41 -1.95
CA GLN A 403 36.87 -2.29 -3.21
C GLN A 403 38.21 -3.03 -3.18
N GLU A 404 38.90 -3.04 -2.04
CA GLU A 404 40.11 -3.86 -1.85
C GLU A 404 39.78 -5.35 -1.92
N ILE A 405 38.73 -5.81 -1.24
CA ILE A 405 38.28 -7.21 -1.27
C ILE A 405 37.86 -7.63 -2.67
N SER A 406 37.06 -6.82 -3.37
CA SER A 406 36.66 -7.07 -4.76
C SER A 406 37.88 -7.18 -5.68
N ARG A 407 38.88 -6.31 -5.53
CA ARG A 407 40.13 -6.40 -6.30
C ARG A 407 40.93 -7.67 -6.00
N LYS A 408 40.99 -8.09 -4.72
CA LYS A 408 41.65 -9.35 -4.33
C LYS A 408 40.92 -10.57 -4.88
N ARG A 409 39.59 -10.58 -4.85
CA ARG A 409 38.76 -11.67 -5.40
C ARG A 409 38.80 -11.73 -6.93
N ALA A 410 38.91 -10.58 -7.60
CA ALA A 410 39.06 -10.52 -9.06
C ALA A 410 40.44 -10.98 -9.54
N GLN A 411 41.45 -10.96 -8.66
CA GLN A 411 42.75 -11.56 -8.94
C GLN A 411 42.64 -13.07 -8.81
N LEU A 412 42.26 -13.73 -9.91
CA LEU A 412 42.35 -15.19 -10.00
C LEU A 412 43.80 -15.62 -9.73
N SER A 413 43.96 -16.60 -8.85
CA SER A 413 45.25 -17.24 -8.65
C SER A 413 45.73 -17.87 -9.96
N LYS A 414 47.04 -18.00 -10.12
CA LYS A 414 47.61 -18.64 -11.32
C LYS A 414 47.12 -20.08 -11.46
N GLU A 415 46.87 -20.72 -10.33
CA GLU A 415 46.32 -22.07 -10.21
C GLU A 415 44.87 -22.14 -10.69
N GLU A 416 44.02 -21.16 -10.34
CA GLU A 416 42.64 -21.08 -10.85
C GLU A 416 42.60 -20.82 -12.36
N ILE A 417 43.40 -19.87 -12.85
CA ILE A 417 43.53 -19.60 -14.29
C ILE A 417 43.97 -20.87 -15.01
N ALA A 418 45.01 -21.55 -14.52
CA ALA A 418 45.49 -22.81 -15.10
C ALA A 418 44.42 -23.92 -15.02
N GLY A 419 43.63 -23.95 -13.96
CA GLY A 419 42.50 -24.87 -13.80
C GLY A 419 41.42 -24.64 -14.86
N PHE A 420 40.98 -23.40 -15.05
CA PHE A 420 40.03 -23.02 -16.10
C PHE A 420 40.58 -23.34 -17.50
N GLU A 421 41.84 -23.01 -17.77
CA GLU A 421 42.50 -23.32 -19.04
C GLU A 421 42.58 -24.83 -19.29
N SER A 422 42.80 -25.64 -18.25
CA SER A 422 42.88 -27.11 -18.37
C SER A 422 41.56 -27.78 -18.77
N VAL A 423 40.42 -27.15 -18.46
CA VAL A 423 39.08 -27.60 -18.89
C VAL A 423 38.63 -26.95 -20.20
N GLY A 424 39.50 -26.18 -20.86
CA GLY A 424 39.24 -25.54 -22.15
C GLY A 424 38.53 -24.18 -22.05
N VAL A 425 38.41 -23.61 -20.85
CA VAL A 425 37.87 -22.26 -20.64
C VAL A 425 39.00 -21.25 -20.83
N LYS A 426 38.85 -20.35 -21.82
CA LYS A 426 39.76 -19.21 -21.96
C LYS A 426 39.31 -18.10 -21.04
N VAL A 427 40.18 -17.71 -20.11
CA VAL A 427 39.94 -16.59 -19.19
C VAL A 427 40.47 -15.31 -19.84
N GLU A 428 39.57 -14.50 -20.40
CA GLU A 428 39.91 -13.15 -20.84
C GLU A 428 39.74 -12.21 -19.65
N ILE A 429 40.85 -11.74 -19.08
CA ILE A 429 40.83 -10.75 -18.01
C ILE A 429 40.58 -9.39 -18.67
N ASP A 430 39.33 -8.96 -18.69
CA ASP A 430 39.00 -7.61 -19.11
C ASP A 430 39.47 -6.63 -18.01
N HIS A 431 40.62 -6.00 -18.23
CA HIS A 431 41.15 -4.99 -17.33
C HIS A 431 40.31 -3.70 -17.30
N THR A 432 39.35 -3.56 -18.21
CA THR A 432 38.56 -2.33 -18.40
C THR A 432 37.34 -2.26 -17.48
N ASP A 433 36.72 -3.39 -17.14
CA ASP A 433 35.48 -3.41 -16.34
C ASP A 433 35.68 -3.19 -14.83
N ILE A 434 36.86 -3.54 -14.30
CA ILE A 434 37.12 -3.42 -12.85
C ILE A 434 37.29 -1.96 -12.41
N LEU A 435 37.61 -1.05 -13.34
CA LEU A 435 37.88 0.36 -13.04
C LEU A 435 36.75 1.32 -13.46
N GLN A 436 35.93 0.97 -14.46
CA GLN A 436 34.95 1.91 -15.01
C GLN A 436 33.60 1.97 -14.27
N GLY A 437 33.25 0.95 -13.48
CA GLY A 437 31.98 0.95 -12.74
C GLY A 437 31.93 1.84 -11.49
N VAL A 438 33.07 2.38 -11.02
CA VAL A 438 33.14 3.10 -9.73
C VAL A 438 33.99 4.39 -9.79
N GLN A 439 34.52 4.75 -10.95
CA GLN A 439 35.17 6.06 -11.09
C GLN A 439 34.10 7.15 -11.20
N SER A 440 33.91 7.81 -10.06
CA SER A 440 33.04 8.95 -9.85
C SER A 440 33.40 10.10 -10.80
N ASP A 441 32.52 10.41 -11.74
CA ASP A 441 32.42 11.76 -12.31
C ASP A 441 32.00 12.80 -11.23
N ASP A 442 31.75 12.37 -9.99
CA ASP A 442 31.27 13.18 -8.86
C ASP A 442 32.37 13.87 -8.02
N ALA A 443 33.66 13.68 -8.32
CA ALA A 443 34.73 14.31 -7.53
C ALA A 443 34.72 15.85 -7.63
N ASP A 444 34.17 16.41 -8.71
CA ASP A 444 34.15 17.87 -8.96
C ASP A 444 32.84 18.55 -8.51
N ILE A 445 31.77 17.81 -8.21
CA ILE A 445 30.46 18.40 -7.84
C ILE A 445 30.38 18.77 -6.34
N LEU A 446 31.21 18.18 -5.49
CA LEU A 446 31.17 18.40 -4.03
C LEU A 446 32.11 19.49 -3.50
N GLN A 447 32.95 20.11 -4.34
CA GLN A 447 33.81 21.23 -3.89
C GLN A 447 33.03 22.55 -3.65
N GLY A 448 31.75 22.61 -4.03
CA GLY A 448 30.90 23.80 -3.85
C GLY A 448 30.05 23.82 -2.56
N VAL A 449 29.92 22.71 -1.83
CA VAL A 449 29.12 22.66 -0.60
C VAL A 449 30.06 22.80 0.60
N GLN A 450 30.36 24.06 0.97
CA GLN A 450 30.98 24.37 2.25
C GLN A 450 29.98 24.01 3.36
N PHE A 451 30.11 22.81 3.92
CA PHE A 451 29.57 22.55 5.26
C PHE A 451 30.38 23.40 6.22
N GLY A 452 29.75 24.45 6.75
CA GLY A 452 30.33 25.29 7.78
C GLY A 452 30.76 24.42 8.96
N ASP A 453 32.02 24.53 9.35
CA ASP A 453 32.51 23.98 10.59
C ASP A 453 31.74 24.67 11.74
N GLU A 454 30.77 23.98 12.32
CA GLU A 454 30.13 24.39 13.57
C GLU A 454 31.16 24.27 14.70
N ALA A 455 31.93 25.33 14.88
CA ALA A 455 32.71 25.57 16.08
C ALA A 455 31.77 26.09 17.18
N GLU A 456 31.71 25.35 18.28
CA GLU A 456 31.08 25.74 19.53
C GLU A 456 31.62 27.11 20.00
N SER A 457 30.79 28.16 20.00
CA SER A 457 31.02 29.36 20.79
C SER A 457 29.69 29.96 21.23
N GLY A 458 29.53 30.11 22.54
CA GLY A 458 28.34 30.65 23.19
C GLY A 458 28.25 32.17 23.20
N ASP A 459 27.14 32.59 23.82
CA ASP A 459 26.80 33.89 24.40
C ASP A 459 26.15 34.97 23.50
N GLU A 460 24.85 35.12 23.74
CA GLU A 460 24.04 36.35 23.94
C GLU A 460 24.15 37.53 22.96
N ALA A 461 23.04 37.85 22.27
CA ALA A 461 22.21 39.05 22.53
C ALA A 461 21.26 39.40 21.36
N GLU A 462 20.10 39.90 21.77
CA GLU A 462 18.91 40.44 21.10
C GLU A 462 19.17 41.36 19.88
N SER A 463 18.34 41.28 18.82
CA SER A 463 17.13 42.13 18.63
C SER A 463 16.61 42.09 17.19
N ASP A 464 15.28 41.95 17.04
CA ASP A 464 14.32 42.66 16.17
C ASP A 464 14.73 43.07 14.73
N ASP A 465 14.03 42.57 13.71
CA ASP A 465 12.99 43.32 12.98
C ASP A 465 12.59 42.70 11.62
N GLU A 466 11.26 42.52 11.52
CA GLU A 466 10.34 42.81 10.41
C GLU A 466 10.58 42.43 8.93
N ALA A 467 9.54 41.76 8.42
CA ALA A 467 8.75 42.09 7.22
C ALA A 467 9.12 41.51 5.83
N GLN A 468 8.19 40.65 5.39
CA GLN A 468 7.45 40.67 4.13
C GLN A 468 8.20 40.72 2.78
N SER A 469 8.00 39.69 1.97
CA SER A 469 7.49 39.90 0.61
C SER A 469 6.94 38.61 0.01
N ASP A 470 5.79 38.79 -0.62
CA ASP A 470 5.03 37.87 -1.45
C ASP A 470 5.77 37.59 -2.77
N ASP A 471 5.62 36.37 -3.32
CA ASP A 471 5.81 36.17 -4.76
C ASP A 471 4.90 35.05 -5.29
N GLU A 472 3.97 35.44 -6.15
CA GLU A 472 3.02 34.61 -6.88
C GLU A 472 3.64 34.24 -8.24
N GLY A 473 3.78 32.94 -8.52
CA GLY A 473 4.26 32.43 -9.80
C GLY A 473 3.26 31.47 -10.44
N GLN A 474 2.34 32.01 -11.24
CA GLN A 474 1.53 31.25 -12.20
C GLN A 474 2.40 30.86 -13.41
N ALA A 475 2.31 29.60 -13.81
CA ALA A 475 2.75 29.14 -15.14
C ALA A 475 1.69 28.18 -15.69
N ASP A 476 0.94 28.71 -16.66
CA ASP A 476 0.18 27.97 -17.66
C ASP A 476 1.19 27.32 -18.62
N ASP A 477 0.99 26.06 -18.99
CA ASP A 477 1.52 25.53 -20.26
C ASP A 477 0.54 24.50 -20.82
N ASP A 478 -0.07 24.91 -21.93
CA ASP A 478 -0.87 24.14 -22.87
C ASP A 478 0.03 23.19 -23.67
N ASP A 479 -0.30 21.90 -23.72
CA ASP A 479 0.22 21.00 -24.76
C ASP A 479 -0.93 20.25 -25.42
N GLN A 480 -1.24 20.71 -26.64
CA GLN A 480 -2.08 20.05 -27.63
C GLN A 480 -1.30 18.90 -28.28
N LEU A 481 -1.91 17.73 -28.37
CA LEU A 481 -1.53 16.70 -29.34
C LEU A 481 -2.78 16.22 -30.08
N ASP A 482 -2.76 16.51 -31.38
CA ASP A 482 -3.61 15.93 -32.41
C ASP A 482 -3.29 14.44 -32.57
N ASP A 483 -4.32 13.60 -32.69
CA ASP A 483 -4.19 12.34 -33.42
C ASP A 483 -5.54 11.96 -34.06
N ASP A 484 -5.53 12.00 -35.39
CA ASP A 484 -6.52 11.48 -36.30
C ASP A 484 -6.53 9.93 -36.27
N GLN A 485 -7.71 9.31 -36.29
CA GLN A 485 -8.11 8.29 -37.28
C GLN A 485 -9.45 7.60 -36.97
N GLU A 486 -10.42 7.93 -37.83
CA GLU A 486 -11.32 7.05 -38.60
C GLU A 486 -11.87 5.73 -37.98
N GLY A 487 -13.21 5.66 -37.91
CA GLY A 487 -13.95 4.42 -37.74
C GLY A 487 -15.46 4.63 -37.66
N GLN A 488 -16.10 4.91 -38.79
CA GLN A 488 -17.57 5.01 -38.93
C GLN A 488 -18.28 3.69 -38.57
N GLN A 489 -19.11 3.70 -37.53
CA GLN A 489 -20.23 2.79 -37.36
C GLN A 489 -21.46 3.58 -36.93
N ASP A 490 -22.35 3.83 -37.88
CA ASP A 490 -23.68 4.39 -37.65
C ASP A 490 -24.58 3.37 -36.95
N GLY A 491 -24.55 3.37 -35.63
CA GLY A 491 -25.54 2.73 -34.77
C GLY A 491 -26.46 3.79 -34.18
N ASN A 492 -27.66 3.94 -34.76
CA ASN A 492 -28.72 4.83 -34.29
C ASN A 492 -29.20 4.43 -32.87
N TYR A 493 -28.53 4.95 -31.84
CA TYR A 493 -28.97 4.87 -30.44
C TYR A 493 -29.86 6.08 -30.14
N ASN A 494 -31.17 5.84 -30.10
CA ASN A 494 -32.15 6.81 -29.61
C ASN A 494 -31.88 7.14 -28.13
N SER A 495 -31.17 8.25 -27.87
CA SER A 495 -31.11 8.87 -26.55
C SER A 495 -32.37 9.72 -26.35
N GLN A 496 -33.37 9.19 -25.63
CA GLN A 496 -34.46 10.01 -25.11
C GLN A 496 -33.96 10.75 -23.86
N THR A 497 -33.88 12.07 -23.94
CA THR A 497 -33.80 12.95 -22.76
C THR A 497 -35.13 12.85 -22.01
N ILE A 498 -35.09 12.51 -20.72
CA ILE A 498 -36.29 12.41 -19.89
C ILE A 498 -36.61 13.82 -19.36
N GLU A 499 -37.27 14.64 -20.18
CA GLU A 499 -37.95 15.85 -19.70
C GLU A 499 -39.40 15.46 -19.36
N GLY A 500 -39.85 15.69 -18.11
CA GLY A 500 -41.26 15.58 -17.74
C GLY A 500 -41.64 14.70 -16.54
N ILE A 501 -40.69 14.13 -15.79
CA ILE A 501 -41.03 13.44 -14.53
C ILE A 501 -41.23 14.49 -13.43
N ASP A 502 -42.44 14.61 -12.89
CA ASP A 502 -42.73 15.51 -11.78
C ASP A 502 -42.23 14.96 -10.42
N ASP A 503 -42.18 15.80 -9.39
CA ASP A 503 -41.69 15.40 -8.06
C ASP A 503 -42.51 14.25 -7.44
N ILE A 504 -43.77 14.07 -7.83
CA ILE A 504 -44.65 12.98 -7.37
C ILE A 504 -44.25 11.68 -8.06
N GLU A 505 -44.07 11.68 -9.38
CA GLU A 505 -43.59 10.52 -10.13
C GLU A 505 -42.19 10.09 -9.66
N VAL A 506 -41.30 11.04 -9.38
CA VAL A 506 -40.00 10.74 -8.75
C VAL A 506 -40.22 10.07 -7.39
N ALA A 507 -41.09 10.61 -6.53
CA ALA A 507 -41.39 10.02 -5.24
C ALA A 507 -42.00 8.60 -5.36
N GLU A 508 -42.87 8.36 -6.34
CA GLU A 508 -43.44 7.03 -6.60
C GLU A 508 -42.37 6.03 -7.10
N ILE A 509 -41.49 6.45 -8.00
CA ILE A 509 -40.37 5.64 -8.47
C ILE A 509 -39.44 5.29 -7.31
N LEU A 510 -39.13 6.27 -6.45
CA LEU A 510 -38.33 6.07 -5.24
C LEU A 510 -39.04 5.16 -4.24
N THR A 511 -40.35 5.32 -4.05
CA THR A 511 -41.17 4.44 -3.19
C THR A 511 -41.11 2.99 -3.67
N GLU A 512 -41.35 2.78 -4.96
CA GLU A 512 -41.34 1.44 -5.53
C GLU A 512 -39.93 0.85 -5.50
N ALA A 513 -38.89 1.65 -5.74
CA ALA A 513 -37.52 1.19 -5.64
C ALA A 513 -37.13 0.85 -4.19
N ALA A 514 -37.49 1.69 -3.23
CA ALA A 514 -37.29 1.42 -1.81
C ALA A 514 -37.99 0.13 -1.38
N ARG A 515 -39.26 -0.04 -1.78
CA ARG A 515 -40.05 -1.26 -1.55
C ARG A 515 -39.41 -2.49 -2.16
N VAL A 516 -38.99 -2.43 -3.43
CA VAL A 516 -38.30 -3.54 -4.12
C VAL A 516 -36.97 -3.89 -3.46
N ASN A 517 -36.33 -2.93 -2.79
CA ASN A 517 -35.09 -3.13 -2.06
C ASN A 517 -35.27 -3.37 -0.56
N GLY A 518 -36.50 -3.63 -0.09
CA GLY A 518 -36.79 -3.97 1.31
C GLY A 518 -36.60 -2.81 2.29
N LEU A 519 -36.58 -1.57 1.80
CA LEU A 519 -36.44 -0.33 2.58
C LEU A 519 -37.84 0.22 2.91
N GLU A 520 -38.63 -0.53 3.67
CA GLU A 520 -40.03 -0.19 3.97
C GLU A 520 -40.17 1.00 4.93
N ASP A 521 -39.10 1.39 5.64
CA ASP A 521 -39.07 2.58 6.50
C ASP A 521 -38.81 3.85 5.67
N TYR A 522 -39.82 4.22 4.90
CA TYR A 522 -39.79 5.30 3.91
C TYR A 522 -39.59 6.70 4.53
N ASP A 523 -40.03 6.88 5.79
CA ASP A 523 -39.93 8.17 6.49
C ASP A 523 -38.49 8.54 6.82
N VAL A 524 -37.62 7.54 7.04
CA VAL A 524 -36.19 7.74 7.26
C VAL A 524 -35.54 8.39 6.04
N TRP A 525 -36.02 8.12 4.83
CA TRP A 525 -35.41 8.62 3.59
C TRP A 525 -35.65 10.10 3.36
N PHE A 526 -36.88 10.59 3.52
CA PHE A 526 -37.19 12.03 3.45
C PHE A 526 -36.45 12.80 4.53
N LYS A 527 -36.29 12.18 5.70
CA LYS A 527 -35.46 12.69 6.78
C LYS A 527 -33.97 12.75 6.40
N MET A 528 -33.44 11.72 5.72
CA MET A 528 -32.04 11.69 5.25
C MET A 528 -31.75 12.76 4.20
N ILE A 529 -32.66 13.00 3.24
CA ILE A 529 -32.46 14.03 2.21
C ILE A 529 -32.90 15.43 2.65
N GLY A 530 -33.43 15.58 3.87
CA GLY A 530 -33.88 16.85 4.44
C GLY A 530 -35.05 17.49 3.68
N ARG A 531 -35.88 16.70 3.00
CA ARG A 531 -37.08 17.19 2.29
C ARG A 531 -38.35 16.60 2.90
N PRO A 532 -39.46 17.34 2.95
CA PRO A 532 -40.76 16.75 3.27
C PRO A 532 -41.22 15.81 2.15
N ASP A 533 -41.96 14.77 2.50
CA ASP A 533 -42.58 13.88 1.52
C ASP A 533 -43.65 14.67 0.73
N PRO A 534 -43.48 14.86 -0.60
CA PRO A 534 -44.43 15.65 -1.40
C PRO A 534 -45.84 15.03 -1.41
N ARG A 535 -45.97 13.73 -1.12
CA ARG A 535 -47.29 13.06 -1.02
C ARG A 535 -48.07 13.58 0.18
N LEU A 536 -47.39 13.85 1.30
CA LEU A 536 -48.01 14.41 2.51
C LEU A 536 -48.42 15.88 2.33
N ALA A 537 -47.80 16.61 1.40
CA ALA A 537 -48.20 17.99 1.09
C ALA A 537 -49.56 18.02 0.37
N SER A 538 -49.88 17.00 -0.42
CA SER A 538 -51.13 16.92 -1.18
C SER A 538 -52.36 16.54 -0.36
N GLU A 539 -52.20 16.07 0.88
CA GLU A 539 -53.33 15.72 1.75
C GLU A 539 -53.92 16.95 2.49
N HIS A 540 -53.34 18.13 2.31
CA HIS A 540 -53.74 19.37 3.00
C HIS A 540 -54.23 20.50 2.07
N ASP A 541 -54.33 20.27 0.76
CA ASP A 541 -55.05 21.11 -0.21
C ASP A 541 -56.36 20.43 -0.66
#